data_AF-A0A382X7R1-F1
#
_entry.id   AF-A0A382X7R1-F1
#
_cell.length_a   1.000
_cell.length_b   1.000
_cell.length_c   1.000
_cell.angle_alpha   90.00
_cell.angle_beta   90.00
_cell.angle_gamma   90.00
#
_symmetry.space_group_name_H-M   'P 1'
#
loop_
_entity.id
_entity.type
_entity.pdbx_description
1 polymer ?
#
loop_
_entity_poly.entity_id
_entity_poly.type
_entity_poly.pdbx_seq_one_letter_code
_entity_poly.pdbx_strand_id
1 'polypeptide(L)'
;VSETISALGKSSQKYDWILLVTGITYSILIQGLIPLLYYCSKSIGTKIINTSLIASYGITSLGTSLFKIGNYDYIIGSFTEDRVHEILARISFYSIWLLIALSPLTLKRIKQFTMIKTFSLILTPIVFATGIIFELNLHPEYRGLYQRFLFIIVMAWIILTTKAAQEQFQLKFQFK
;
A
#
# COMPACT_ATOMS: atom_id res chain seq x y z
N VAL A 1 -21.51 14.21 -15.55
CA VAL A 1 -20.39 13.89 -14.63
C VAL A 1 -19.14 13.75 -15.48
N SER A 2 -18.17 14.66 -15.33
CA SER A 2 -16.94 14.66 -16.12
C SER A 2 -16.23 13.31 -15.97
N GLU A 3 -15.94 12.66 -17.09
CA GLU A 3 -15.22 11.39 -17.10
C GLU A 3 -13.80 11.62 -16.58
N THR A 4 -13.54 11.17 -15.36
CA THR A 4 -12.19 11.08 -14.80
C THR A 4 -11.28 10.33 -15.77
N ILE A 5 -10.15 10.94 -16.13
CA ILE A 5 -9.21 10.50 -17.20
C ILE A 5 -8.69 9.06 -16.99
N SER A 6 -8.86 8.45 -15.83
CA SER A 6 -8.69 7.00 -15.61
C SER A 6 -8.97 6.64 -14.15
N ALA A 7 -10.22 6.56 -13.71
CA ALA A 7 -10.46 5.86 -12.43
C ALA A 7 -10.29 4.36 -12.66
N LEU A 8 -9.40 3.72 -11.90
CA LEU A 8 -9.22 2.27 -11.88
C LEU A 8 -10.39 1.63 -11.11
N GLY A 9 -10.98 0.55 -11.63
CA GLY A 9 -12.03 -0.21 -10.92
C GLY A 9 -13.45 0.34 -11.10
N LYS A 10 -13.72 1.11 -12.17
CA LYS A 10 -15.10 1.50 -12.52
C LYS A 10 -15.92 0.28 -12.93
N SER A 11 -17.19 0.26 -12.55
CA SER A 11 -18.14 -0.81 -12.90
C SER A 11 -18.31 -1.06 -14.40
N SER A 12 -18.07 -0.05 -15.25
CA SER A 12 -18.25 -0.11 -16.71
C SER A 12 -16.97 -0.39 -17.53
N GLN A 13 -15.86 -0.83 -16.90
CA GLN A 13 -14.62 -1.13 -17.64
C GLN A 13 -14.72 -2.44 -18.44
N LYS A 14 -14.38 -2.39 -19.73
CA LYS A 14 -14.43 -3.53 -20.68
C LYS A 14 -13.63 -4.77 -20.25
N TYR A 15 -12.56 -4.58 -19.48
CA TYR A 15 -11.68 -5.65 -19.01
C TYR A 15 -11.48 -5.55 -17.48
N ASP A 16 -12.58 -5.40 -16.76
CA ASP A 16 -12.62 -5.34 -15.29
C ASP A 16 -11.97 -6.56 -14.61
N TRP A 17 -12.10 -7.76 -15.20
CA TRP A 17 -11.48 -8.98 -14.70
C TRP A 17 -9.94 -8.90 -14.63
N ILE A 18 -9.29 -8.13 -15.50
CA ILE A 18 -7.83 -7.94 -15.47
C ILE A 18 -7.43 -7.18 -14.20
N LEU A 19 -8.20 -6.16 -13.83
CA LEU A 19 -7.95 -5.40 -12.60
C LEU A 19 -8.19 -6.25 -11.35
N LEU A 20 -9.22 -7.09 -11.37
CA LEU A 20 -9.48 -8.06 -10.31
C LEU A 20 -8.30 -9.02 -10.14
N VAL A 21 -7.86 -9.69 -11.21
CA VAL A 21 -6.74 -10.64 -11.17
C VAL A 21 -5.45 -9.95 -10.74
N THR A 22 -5.18 -8.75 -11.25
CA THR A 22 -3.99 -7.96 -10.88
C THR A 22 -4.02 -7.59 -9.40
N GLY A 23 -5.16 -7.13 -8.90
CA GLY A 23 -5.36 -6.77 -7.50
C GLY A 23 -5.21 -7.97 -6.55
N ILE A 24 -5.81 -9.12 -6.89
CA ILE A 24 -5.64 -10.37 -6.14
C ILE A 24 -4.17 -10.79 -6.09
N THR A 25 -3.53 -10.84 -7.27
CA THR A 25 -2.12 -11.25 -7.38
C THR A 25 -1.23 -10.34 -6.54
N TYR A 26 -1.43 -9.03 -6.65
CA TYR A 26 -0.69 -8.04 -5.89
C TYR A 26 -0.88 -8.20 -4.38
N SER A 27 -2.13 -8.35 -3.93
CA SER A 27 -2.47 -8.55 -2.52
C SER A 27 -1.86 -9.81 -1.92
N ILE A 28 -1.72 -10.88 -2.70
CA ILE A 28 -1.05 -12.11 -2.26
C ILE A 28 0.46 -11.88 -2.19
N LEU A 29 1.07 -11.31 -3.24
CA LEU A 29 2.51 -11.09 -3.31
C LEU A 29 3.00 -10.21 -2.16
N ILE A 30 2.24 -9.18 -1.76
CA ILE A 30 2.68 -8.29 -0.69
C ILE A 30 2.69 -8.95 0.68
N GLN A 31 1.90 -10.01 0.91
CA GLN A 31 1.99 -10.80 2.15
C GLN A 31 3.37 -11.46 2.31
N GLY A 32 4.09 -11.70 1.22
CA GLY A 32 5.46 -12.19 1.25
C GLY A 32 6.44 -11.25 1.99
N LEU A 33 6.08 -9.98 2.18
CA LEU A 33 6.87 -9.04 2.97
C LEU A 33 6.76 -9.26 4.49
N ILE A 34 5.75 -10.00 4.96
CA ILE A 34 5.56 -10.31 6.39
C ILE A 34 6.79 -11.02 6.96
N PRO A 35 7.18 -12.22 6.49
CA PRO A 35 8.33 -12.91 7.05
C PRO A 35 9.60 -12.06 6.95
N LEU A 36 9.79 -11.39 5.81
CA LEU A 36 10.93 -10.53 5.55
C LEU A 36 11.08 -9.41 6.60
N LEU A 37 10.04 -8.58 6.78
CA LEU A 37 10.06 -7.49 7.74
C LEU A 37 10.01 -7.96 9.18
N TYR A 38 9.39 -9.10 9.47
CA TYR A 38 9.39 -9.72 10.78
C TYR A 38 10.82 -10.09 11.24
N TYR A 39 11.63 -10.66 10.34
CA TYR A 39 13.02 -11.01 10.64
C TYR A 39 13.95 -9.80 10.72
N CYS A 40 13.67 -8.74 9.96
CA CYS A 40 14.45 -7.51 10.00
C CYS A 40 14.17 -6.65 11.23
N SER A 41 12.95 -6.73 11.77
CA SER A 41 12.48 -5.95 12.92
C SER A 41 13.25 -6.26 14.22
N LYS A 42 13.62 -5.22 14.96
CA LYS A 42 14.43 -5.32 16.19
C LYS A 42 13.59 -5.72 17.42
N SER A 43 12.41 -5.12 17.58
CA SER A 43 11.57 -5.32 18.77
C SER A 43 10.31 -6.10 18.41
N ILE A 44 9.74 -6.77 19.41
CA ILE A 44 8.44 -7.45 19.25
C ILE A 44 7.34 -6.46 18.83
N GLY A 45 7.38 -5.23 19.35
CA GLY A 45 6.47 -4.16 18.93
C GLY A 45 6.57 -3.85 17.44
N THR A 46 7.78 -3.65 16.91
CA THR A 46 7.98 -3.41 15.46
C THR A 46 7.55 -4.60 14.61
N LYS A 47 7.75 -5.84 15.09
CA LYS A 47 7.30 -7.05 14.39
C LYS A 47 5.78 -7.09 14.28
N ILE A 48 5.08 -6.87 15.39
CA ILE A 48 3.62 -6.87 15.42
C ILE A 48 3.09 -5.75 14.53
N ILE A 49 3.58 -4.52 14.69
CA ILE A 49 3.12 -3.37 13.91
C ILE A 49 3.31 -3.62 12.41
N ASN A 50 4.51 -4.01 11.97
CA ASN A 50 4.77 -4.26 10.54
C ASN A 50 3.91 -5.39 9.99
N THR A 51 3.78 -6.49 10.73
CA THR A 51 2.95 -7.63 10.32
C THR A 51 1.49 -7.21 10.17
N SER A 52 0.94 -6.51 11.16
CA SER A 52 -0.43 -6.02 11.14
C SER A 52 -0.67 -5.04 10.00
N LEU A 53 0.27 -4.12 9.74
CA LEU A 53 0.12 -3.15 8.65
C LEU A 53 0.18 -3.81 7.27
N ILE A 54 1.05 -4.81 7.04
CA ILE A 54 1.13 -5.53 5.76
C ILE A 54 -0.14 -6.38 5.56
N ALA A 55 -0.58 -7.07 6.61
CA ALA A 55 -1.80 -7.86 6.58
C ALA A 55 -3.01 -6.98 6.25
N SER A 56 -3.20 -5.87 6.99
CA SER A 56 -4.25 -4.89 6.74
C SER A 56 -4.19 -4.35 5.31
N TYR A 57 -3.01 -3.94 4.84
CA TYR A 57 -2.83 -3.44 3.49
C TYR A 57 -3.26 -4.45 2.43
N GLY A 58 -2.77 -5.69 2.49
CA GLY A 58 -3.09 -6.68 1.47
C GLY A 58 -4.52 -7.21 1.54
N ILE A 59 -5.10 -7.40 2.73
CA ILE A 59 -6.51 -7.80 2.89
C ILE A 59 -7.44 -6.69 2.37
N THR A 60 -7.19 -5.44 2.74
CA THR A 60 -8.03 -4.34 2.26
C THR A 60 -7.83 -4.05 0.77
N SER A 61 -6.61 -4.18 0.24
CA SER A 61 -6.32 -4.13 -1.21
C SER A 61 -7.04 -5.25 -1.98
N LEU A 62 -7.15 -6.43 -1.38
CA LEU A 62 -7.91 -7.54 -1.98
C LEU A 62 -9.39 -7.15 -2.07
N GLY A 63 -9.93 -6.64 -0.96
CA GLY A 63 -11.31 -6.17 -0.90
C GLY A 63 -11.60 -5.03 -1.89
N THR A 64 -10.71 -4.05 -2.06
CA THR A 64 -10.87 -2.99 -3.07
C THR A 64 -10.88 -3.51 -4.51
N SER A 65 -10.36 -4.71 -4.74
CA SER A 65 -10.41 -5.36 -6.06
C SER A 65 -11.73 -6.08 -6.30
N LEU A 66 -12.40 -6.52 -5.22
CA LEU A 66 -13.70 -7.20 -5.26
C LEU A 66 -14.87 -6.22 -5.37
N PHE A 67 -14.78 -5.09 -4.68
CA PHE A 67 -15.81 -4.05 -4.68
C PHE A 67 -15.49 -2.97 -5.72
N LYS A 68 -16.43 -2.67 -6.61
CA LYS A 68 -16.27 -1.74 -7.74
C LYS A 68 -16.70 -0.32 -7.41
N ILE A 69 -15.95 0.65 -7.93
CA ILE A 69 -16.29 2.07 -7.84
C ILE A 69 -17.48 2.38 -8.75
N GLY A 70 -18.43 3.15 -8.23
CA GLY A 70 -19.62 3.57 -8.97
C GLY A 70 -20.69 2.49 -9.13
N ASN A 71 -20.58 1.37 -8.40
CA ASN A 71 -21.74 0.52 -8.14
C ASN A 71 -22.43 0.96 -6.84
N TYR A 72 -23.70 1.34 -6.96
CA TYR A 72 -24.51 1.84 -5.84
C TYR A 72 -25.45 0.76 -5.30
N ASP A 73 -25.30 -0.48 -5.74
CA ASP A 73 -26.00 -1.62 -5.17
C ASP A 73 -25.65 -1.79 -3.69
N TYR A 74 -26.69 -2.02 -2.88
CA TYR A 74 -26.55 -2.29 -1.45
C TYR A 74 -26.04 -3.71 -1.24
N ILE A 75 -24.96 -3.86 -0.46
CA ILE A 75 -24.37 -5.17 -0.18
C ILE A 75 -24.71 -5.62 1.25
N ILE A 76 -24.49 -4.75 2.24
CA ILE A 76 -24.74 -5.05 3.66
C ILE A 76 -25.47 -3.87 4.30
N GLY A 77 -26.75 -4.06 4.64
CA GLY A 77 -27.58 -3.02 5.25
C GLY A 77 -27.66 -1.78 4.35
N SER A 78 -27.21 -0.62 4.87
CA SER A 78 -27.19 0.66 4.15
C SER A 78 -25.89 0.94 3.40
N PHE A 79 -24.93 0.02 3.38
CA PHE A 79 -23.66 0.21 2.69
C PHE A 79 -23.74 -0.21 1.21
N THR A 80 -23.40 0.72 0.34
CA THR A 80 -23.21 0.47 -1.10
C THR A 80 -21.82 -0.10 -1.37
N GLU A 81 -21.68 -0.81 -2.50
CA GLU A 81 -20.39 -1.31 -2.98
C GLU A 81 -19.32 -0.21 -3.07
N ASP A 82 -19.68 0.94 -3.63
CA ASP A 82 -18.83 2.13 -3.72
C ASP A 82 -18.31 2.58 -2.35
N ARG A 83 -19.18 2.58 -1.33
CA ARG A 83 -18.80 3.01 0.01
C ARG A 83 -17.87 2.00 0.70
N VAL A 84 -18.11 0.70 0.51
CA VAL A 84 -17.23 -0.34 1.02
C VAL A 84 -15.85 -0.24 0.36
N HIS A 85 -15.79 -0.08 -0.96
CA HIS A 85 -14.55 0.14 -1.69
C HIS A 85 -13.79 1.35 -1.12
N GLU A 86 -14.47 2.48 -0.92
CA GLU A 86 -13.85 3.71 -0.40
C GLU A 86 -13.23 3.51 0.99
N ILE A 87 -13.94 2.85 1.90
CA ILE A 87 -13.44 2.56 3.26
C ILE A 87 -12.20 1.67 3.19
N LEU A 88 -12.25 0.60 2.40
CA LEU A 88 -11.13 -0.33 2.25
C LEU A 88 -9.91 0.36 1.61
N ALA A 89 -10.12 1.20 0.61
CA ALA A 89 -9.06 1.98 -0.04
C ALA A 89 -8.37 2.92 0.95
N ARG A 90 -9.11 3.57 1.86
CA ARG A 90 -8.56 4.43 2.92
C ARG A 90 -7.73 3.63 3.93
N ILE A 91 -8.24 2.49 4.40
CA ILE A 91 -7.50 1.61 5.34
C ILE A 91 -6.21 1.12 4.69
N SER A 92 -6.27 0.70 3.44
CA SER A 92 -5.11 0.29 2.64
C SER A 92 -4.09 1.44 2.56
N PHE A 93 -4.54 2.63 2.16
CA PHE A 93 -3.69 3.81 2.05
C PHE A 93 -2.96 4.16 3.35
N TYR A 94 -3.66 4.23 4.49
CA TYR A 94 -3.00 4.54 5.76
C TYR A 94 -2.07 3.42 6.22
N SER A 95 -2.42 2.16 5.96
CA SER A 95 -1.59 1.01 6.30
C SER A 95 -0.23 1.10 5.62
N ILE A 96 -0.21 1.37 4.31
CA ILE A 96 1.04 1.48 3.56
C ILE A 96 1.81 2.76 3.88
N TRP A 97 1.10 3.87 4.11
CA TRP A 97 1.72 5.13 4.53
C TRP A 97 2.48 4.97 5.85
N LEU A 98 1.84 4.37 6.86
CA LEU A 98 2.48 4.08 8.14
C LEU A 98 3.68 3.13 7.97
N LEU A 99 3.56 2.13 7.09
CA LEU A 99 4.66 1.22 6.76
C LEU A 99 5.88 1.95 6.20
N ILE A 100 5.67 2.84 5.23
CA ILE A 100 6.74 3.66 4.62
C ILE A 100 7.38 4.54 5.71
N ALA A 101 6.57 5.17 6.56
CA ALA A 101 7.05 6.05 7.64
C ALA A 101 7.85 5.30 8.71
N LEU A 102 7.45 4.07 9.06
CA LEU A 102 8.09 3.24 10.09
C LEU A 102 9.27 2.40 9.57
N SER A 103 9.47 2.35 8.25
CA SER A 103 10.56 1.59 7.62
C SER A 103 11.96 1.91 8.17
N PRO A 104 12.33 3.17 8.47
CA PRO A 104 13.62 3.48 9.09
C PRO A 104 13.79 2.85 10.47
N LEU A 105 12.72 2.78 11.27
CA LEU A 105 12.79 2.14 12.59
C LEU A 105 13.02 0.63 12.46
N THR A 106 12.41 0.04 11.43
CA THR A 106 12.48 -1.40 11.13
C THR A 106 13.86 -1.83 10.63
N LEU A 107 14.49 -1.04 9.75
CA LEU A 107 15.71 -1.41 9.02
C LEU A 107 17.02 -0.82 9.59
N LYS A 108 17.01 -0.39 10.85
CA LYS A 108 18.10 0.37 11.50
C LYS A 108 19.48 -0.33 11.56
N ARG A 109 19.62 -1.58 11.12
CA ARG A 109 20.83 -2.41 11.33
C ARG A 109 21.88 -2.34 10.23
N ILE A 110 21.62 -1.68 9.10
CA ILE A 110 22.47 -1.74 7.89
C ILE A 110 23.20 -0.40 7.68
N LYS A 111 24.45 -0.40 7.20
CA LYS A 111 25.15 0.85 6.82
C LYS A 111 24.48 1.61 5.66
N GLN A 112 23.69 0.94 4.80
CA GLN A 112 22.83 1.58 3.78
C GLN A 112 21.58 2.29 4.35
N PHE A 113 21.47 2.37 5.69
CA PHE A 113 20.43 3.09 6.41
C PHE A 113 20.17 4.50 5.85
N THR A 114 21.18 5.17 5.30
CA THR A 114 21.04 6.50 4.72
C THR A 114 20.05 6.55 3.56
N MET A 115 20.08 5.60 2.63
CA MET A 115 19.21 5.63 1.44
C MET A 115 17.74 5.42 1.81
N ILE A 116 17.43 4.37 2.57
CA ILE A 116 16.03 4.08 2.94
C ILE A 116 15.49 5.10 3.94
N LYS A 117 16.32 5.55 4.89
CA LYS A 117 15.91 6.63 5.79
C LYS A 117 15.59 7.90 5.02
N THR A 118 16.45 8.32 4.09
CA THR A 118 16.21 9.52 3.28
C THR A 118 14.98 9.33 2.38
N PHE A 119 14.85 8.17 1.75
CA PHE A 119 13.69 7.83 0.92
C PHE A 119 12.38 7.86 1.71
N SER A 120 12.30 7.17 2.85
CA SER A 120 11.14 7.22 3.74
C SER A 120 10.87 8.62 4.27
N LEU A 121 11.90 9.39 4.64
CA LEU A 121 11.74 10.73 5.19
C LEU A 121 11.23 11.74 4.15
N ILE A 122 11.64 11.60 2.89
CA ILE A 122 11.12 12.41 1.77
C ILE A 122 9.73 11.95 1.35
N LEU A 123 9.48 10.65 1.28
CA LEU A 123 8.21 10.13 0.78
C LEU A 123 7.08 10.21 1.78
N THR A 124 7.35 10.08 3.08
CA THR A 124 6.29 10.18 4.10
C THR A 124 5.47 11.47 3.95
N PRO A 125 6.07 12.68 3.85
CA PRO A 125 5.29 13.90 3.63
C PRO A 125 4.67 13.97 2.23
N ILE A 126 5.31 13.43 1.18
CA ILE A 126 4.73 13.41 -0.17
C ILE A 126 3.49 12.53 -0.22
N VAL A 127 3.57 11.30 0.32
CA VAL A 127 2.45 10.36 0.44
C VAL A 127 1.37 10.96 1.33
N PHE A 128 1.73 11.59 2.45
CA PHE A 128 0.75 12.24 3.31
C PHE A 128 0.00 13.37 2.59
N ALA A 129 0.73 14.29 1.93
CA ALA A 129 0.13 15.41 1.21
C ALA A 129 -0.78 14.93 0.06
N THR A 130 -0.33 13.94 -0.72
CA THR A 130 -1.15 13.33 -1.78
C THR A 130 -2.37 12.59 -1.22
N GLY A 131 -2.24 11.96 -0.06
CA GLY A 131 -3.35 11.37 0.71
C GLY A 131 -4.40 12.40 1.11
N ILE A 132 -3.98 13.54 1.66
CA ILE A 132 -4.89 14.63 2.03
C ILE A 132 -5.64 15.18 0.81
N ILE A 133 -4.94 15.38 -0.31
CA ILE A 133 -5.58 15.83 -1.57
C ILE A 133 -6.63 14.83 -2.03
N PHE A 134 -6.32 13.53 -1.94
CA PHE A 134 -7.23 12.45 -2.31
C PHE A 134 -8.45 12.38 -1.37
N GLU A 135 -8.24 12.48 -0.06
CA GLU A 135 -9.28 12.37 0.95
C GLU A 135 -10.24 13.56 0.96
N LEU A 136 -9.72 14.78 0.80
CA LEU A 136 -10.52 15.99 0.69
C LEU A 136 -11.19 16.17 -0.67
N ASN A 137 -10.94 15.24 -1.61
CA ASN A 137 -11.46 15.29 -2.97
C ASN A 137 -11.22 16.65 -3.66
N LEU A 138 -10.06 17.28 -3.43
CA LEU A 138 -9.78 18.63 -3.95
C LEU A 138 -9.73 18.67 -5.49
N HIS A 139 -9.34 17.54 -6.10
CA HIS A 139 -9.13 17.40 -7.54
C HIS A 139 -9.69 16.06 -8.05
N PRO A 140 -11.02 15.92 -8.16
CA PRO A 140 -11.67 14.66 -8.54
C PRO A 140 -11.22 14.17 -9.92
N GLU A 141 -10.98 15.08 -10.87
CA GLU A 141 -10.52 14.80 -12.23
C GLU A 141 -9.17 14.07 -12.30
N TYR A 142 -8.29 14.28 -11.31
CA TYR A 142 -6.95 13.69 -11.24
C TYR A 142 -6.84 12.48 -10.29
N ARG A 143 -7.95 12.01 -9.70
CA ARG A 143 -7.96 10.85 -8.77
C ARG A 143 -7.19 9.64 -9.29
N GLY A 144 -7.41 9.29 -10.56
CA GLY A 144 -6.72 8.18 -11.21
C GLY A 144 -5.20 8.35 -11.28
N LEU A 145 -4.74 9.58 -11.49
CA LEU A 145 -3.32 9.90 -11.54
C LEU A 145 -2.69 9.79 -10.16
N TYR A 146 -3.36 10.29 -9.11
CA TYR A 146 -2.89 10.15 -7.73
C TYR A 146 -2.78 8.68 -7.31
N GLN A 147 -3.76 7.85 -7.66
CA GLN A 147 -3.71 6.40 -7.40
C GLN A 147 -2.49 5.73 -8.05
N ARG A 148 -2.22 6.03 -9.33
CA ARG A 148 -1.05 5.49 -10.05
C ARG A 148 0.27 5.98 -9.47
N PHE A 149 0.34 7.26 -9.13
CA PHE A 149 1.53 7.85 -8.51
C PHE A 149 1.84 7.20 -7.15
N LEU A 150 0.82 7.00 -6.32
CA LEU A 150 0.94 6.28 -5.05
C LEU A 150 1.38 4.84 -5.28
N PHE A 151 0.83 4.14 -6.27
CA PHE A 151 1.25 2.79 -6.62
C PHE A 151 2.75 2.72 -6.98
N ILE A 152 3.25 3.66 -7.78
CA ILE A 152 4.68 3.74 -8.13
C ILE A 152 5.55 3.95 -6.87
N ILE A 153 5.13 4.83 -5.96
CA ILE A 153 5.82 5.05 -4.70
C ILE A 153 5.89 3.76 -3.88
N VAL A 154 4.77 3.04 -3.77
CA VAL A 154 4.72 1.77 -3.04
C VAL A 154 5.63 0.73 -3.70
N MET A 155 5.64 0.60 -5.03
CA MET A 155 6.55 -0.32 -5.73
C MET A 155 8.02 0.01 -5.45
N ALA A 156 8.40 1.28 -5.55
CA ALA A 156 9.76 1.73 -5.25
C ALA A 156 10.13 1.42 -3.79
N TRP A 157 9.20 1.64 -2.86
CA TRP A 157 9.38 1.29 -1.46
C TRP A 157 9.56 -0.21 -1.23
N ILE A 158 8.76 -1.07 -1.87
CA ILE A 158 8.90 -2.53 -1.78
C ILE A 158 10.29 -2.94 -2.25
N ILE A 159 10.73 -2.49 -3.43
CA ILE A 159 12.04 -2.84 -4.01
C ILE A 159 13.17 -2.46 -3.04
N LEU A 160 13.16 -1.22 -2.52
CA LEU A 160 14.18 -0.75 -1.60
C LEU A 160 14.17 -1.53 -0.28
N THR A 161 12.98 -1.80 0.26
CA THR A 161 12.80 -2.56 1.49
C THR A 161 13.29 -4.00 1.34
N THR A 162 12.94 -4.65 0.23
CA THR A 162 13.41 -6.00 -0.09
C THR A 162 14.92 -6.06 -0.23
N LYS A 163 15.52 -5.11 -0.93
CA LYS A 163 16.98 -5.02 -1.07
C LYS A 163 17.66 -4.88 0.28
N ALA A 164 17.23 -3.95 1.13
CA ALA A 164 17.82 -3.80 2.46
C ALA A 164 17.60 -5.03 3.33
N ALA A 165 16.41 -5.61 3.31
CA ALA A 165 16.17 -6.82 4.06
C ALA A 165 17.11 -7.95 3.62
N GLN A 166 17.30 -8.16 2.32
CA GLN A 166 18.26 -9.14 1.78
C GLN A 166 19.68 -8.90 2.28
N GLU A 167 20.17 -7.66 2.27
CA GLU A 167 21.50 -7.30 2.80
C GLU A 167 21.60 -7.61 4.31
N GLN A 168 20.55 -7.30 5.08
CA GLN A 168 20.50 -7.61 6.51
C GLN A 168 20.50 -9.12 6.77
N PHE A 169 19.81 -9.90 5.93
CA PHE A 169 19.84 -11.35 5.98
C PHE A 169 21.25 -11.88 5.69
N GLN A 170 21.90 -11.44 4.61
CA GLN A 170 23.27 -11.86 4.26
C GLN A 170 24.26 -11.57 5.40
N LEU A 171 24.23 -10.36 5.98
CA LEU A 171 25.07 -9.99 7.11
C LEU A 171 24.83 -10.86 8.35
N LYS A 172 23.61 -11.33 8.58
CA LYS A 172 23.29 -12.14 9.77
C LYS A 172 23.71 -13.60 9.62
N PHE A 173 23.72 -14.12 8.40
CA PHE A 173 24.02 -15.53 8.10
C PHE A 173 25.46 -15.77 7.63
N GLN A 174 26.21 -14.74 7.23
CA GLN A 174 27.66 -14.87 6.95
C GLN A 174 28.55 -14.92 8.21
N PHE A 175 28.00 -14.63 9.40
CA PHE A 175 28.72 -14.67 10.68
C PHE A 175 28.28 -15.84 11.61
N LYS A 176 27.74 -16.92 11.03
CA LYS A 176 27.49 -18.19 11.70
C LYS A 176 28.24 -19.30 10.99
#